data_AF-A0A443QSK4-F1
#
_entry.id   AF-A0A443QSK4-F1
#
_cell.length_a   1.000
_cell.length_b   1.000
_cell.length_c   1.000
_cell.angle_alpha   90.00
_cell.angle_beta   90.00
_cell.angle_gamma   90.00
#
_symmetry.space_group_name_H-M   'P 1'
#
loop_
_entity.id
_entity.type
_entity.pdbx_description
1 polymer ?
#
loop_
_entity_poly.entity_id
_entity_poly.type
_entity_poly.pdbx_seq_one_letter_code
_entity_poly.pdbx_strand_id
1 'polypeptide(L)'
;MATVTTTLSFWDYFVFGLMLLISALIGIYHHFSGNKQRTTKTYLLGDHKMSVFPVAISLMATAFVFLPVFFQMKATSAYQYLELRFSSYVRTTASLVFAIQMILYMGIVLYAPALALSAVTGISKWWSIISVGLVCTFYCTAGGIKAVLWTDVFQSFLMFASMILIIIKGTIDVGGIDIVWKRAMEGNRIQFFNFDADPTVRHTVWSLAIGGIFIYVSLYGVNQTQVQRCLTVRSLRDAK
;
A
#
# COMPACT_ATOMS: atom_id res chain seq x y z
N MET A 1 12.57 34.55 -1.87
CA MET A 1 11.74 33.44 -1.35
C MET A 1 10.35 33.99 -1.10
N ALA A 2 9.39 33.74 -2.00
CA ALA A 2 8.00 34.05 -1.71
C ALA A 2 7.49 32.99 -0.73
N THR A 3 7.23 33.37 0.52
CA THR A 3 6.44 32.58 1.46
C THR A 3 5.01 32.56 0.94
N VAL A 4 4.71 31.59 0.07
CA VAL A 4 3.34 31.24 -0.26
C VAL A 4 2.72 30.64 0.99
N THR A 5 2.07 31.47 1.81
CA THR A 5 1.16 31.02 2.86
C THR A 5 -0.13 30.56 2.18
N THR A 6 -0.10 29.40 1.52
CA THR A 6 -1.33 28.72 1.09
C THR A 6 -1.98 28.14 2.33
N THR A 7 -2.73 28.97 3.06
CA THR A 7 -3.73 28.48 4.00
C THR A 7 -4.74 27.69 3.19
N LEU A 8 -4.84 26.39 3.47
CA LEU A 8 -5.86 25.53 2.85
C LEU A 8 -7.23 26.19 2.93
N SER A 9 -7.97 26.10 1.83
CA SER A 9 -9.36 26.51 1.79
C SER A 9 -10.17 25.60 2.70
N PHE A 10 -11.31 26.10 3.18
CA PHE A 10 -12.31 25.28 3.86
C PHE A 10 -12.63 23.99 3.07
N TRP A 11 -12.66 24.08 1.74
CA TRP A 11 -12.91 22.94 0.86
C TRP A 11 -11.83 21.85 0.94
N ASP A 12 -10.57 22.21 1.15
CA ASP A 12 -9.49 21.22 1.23
C ASP A 12 -9.57 20.43 2.54
N TYR A 13 -9.87 21.11 3.65
CA TYR A 13 -10.15 20.47 4.94
C TYR A 13 -11.40 19.59 4.88
N PHE A 14 -12.45 20.07 4.19
CA PHE A 14 -13.68 19.33 4.00
C PHE A 14 -13.45 18.03 3.21
N VAL A 15 -12.73 18.08 2.09
CA VAL A 15 -12.41 16.90 1.28
C VAL A 15 -11.54 15.91 2.05
N PHE A 16 -10.52 16.39 2.77
CA PHE A 16 -9.66 15.54 3.59
C PHE A 16 -10.44 14.88 4.74
N GLY A 17 -11.25 15.66 5.46
CA GLY A 17 -12.12 15.15 6.52
C GLY A 17 -13.13 14.15 5.99
N LEU A 18 -13.74 14.42 4.83
CA LEU A 18 -14.67 13.52 4.16
C LEU A 18 -14.00 12.20 3.75
N MET A 19 -12.77 12.24 3.22
CA MET A 19 -12.00 11.04 2.87
C MET A 19 -11.73 10.16 4.10
N LEU A 20 -11.27 10.76 5.20
CA LEU A 20 -11.04 10.04 6.45
C LEU A 20 -12.34 9.48 7.03
N LEU A 21 -13.41 10.25 6.95
CA LEU A 21 -14.73 9.87 7.43
C LEU A 21 -15.30 8.70 6.61
N ILE A 22 -15.21 8.73 5.28
CA ILE A 22 -15.61 7.60 4.42
C ILE A 22 -14.80 6.34 4.77
N SER A 23 -13.49 6.47 4.97
CA SER A 23 -12.62 5.35 5.36
C SER A 23 -13.02 4.76 6.72
N ALA A 24 -13.29 5.63 7.69
CA ALA A 24 -13.78 5.23 9.01
C ALA A 24 -15.17 4.59 8.95
N LEU A 25 -16.09 5.14 8.15
CA LEU A 25 -17.43 4.58 7.94
C LEU A 25 -17.38 3.21 7.28
N ILE A 26 -16.48 2.95 6.33
CA ILE A 26 -16.30 1.61 5.75
C ILE A 26 -15.86 0.61 6.84
N GLY A 27 -14.92 1.03 7.71
CA GLY A 27 -14.49 0.26 8.88
C GLY A 27 -15.63 -0.06 9.84
N ILE A 28 -16.36 0.97 10.27
CA ILE A 28 -17.50 0.87 11.21
C ILE A 28 -18.64 0.05 10.59
N TYR A 29 -18.96 0.26 9.31
CA TYR A 29 -20.00 -0.48 8.60
C TYR A 29 -19.72 -1.98 8.64
N HIS A 30 -18.48 -2.39 8.37
CA HIS A 30 -18.08 -3.80 8.44
C HIS A 30 -18.01 -4.36 9.87
N HIS A 31 -17.85 -3.50 10.88
CA HIS A 31 -17.95 -3.86 12.29
C HIS A 31 -19.40 -4.18 12.68
N PHE A 32 -20.35 -3.27 12.41
CA PHE A 32 -21.74 -3.40 12.86
C PHE A 32 -22.61 -4.28 11.94
N SER A 33 -22.41 -4.23 10.63
CA SER A 33 -23.11 -5.11 9.67
C SER A 33 -22.58 -6.55 9.72
N GLY A 34 -21.43 -6.75 10.37
CA GLY A 34 -20.74 -8.02 10.50
C GLY A 34 -20.82 -8.64 11.89
N ASN A 35 -21.95 -9.27 12.24
CA ASN A 35 -22.03 -10.26 13.34
C ASN A 35 -21.10 -11.49 13.16
N LYS A 36 -20.14 -11.43 12.23
CA LYS A 36 -19.25 -12.51 11.75
C LYS A 36 -17.78 -12.33 12.15
N GLN A 37 -17.34 -11.17 12.67
CA GLN A 37 -15.93 -10.89 13.02
C GLN A 37 -15.45 -11.57 14.34
N ARG A 38 -16.25 -12.46 14.96
CA ARG A 38 -15.93 -13.06 16.27
C ARG A 38 -14.78 -14.07 16.24
N THR A 39 -14.39 -14.58 15.07
CA THR A 39 -13.33 -15.58 14.95
C THR A 39 -12.10 -15.03 14.23
N THR A 40 -10.91 -15.45 14.67
CA THR A 40 -9.62 -15.07 14.08
C THR A 40 -9.57 -15.32 12.57
N LYS A 41 -10.23 -16.39 12.10
CA LYS A 41 -10.32 -16.72 10.68
C LYS A 41 -11.11 -15.67 9.89
N THR A 42 -12.23 -15.19 10.41
CA THR A 42 -13.01 -14.14 9.74
C THR A 42 -12.27 -12.80 9.75
N TYR A 43 -11.60 -12.47 10.86
CA TYR A 43 -10.85 -11.23 11.01
C TYR A 43 -9.61 -11.15 10.11
N LEU A 44 -8.84 -12.24 10.01
CA LEU A 44 -7.60 -12.28 9.23
C LEU A 44 -7.80 -12.66 7.76
N LEU A 45 -8.76 -13.53 7.45
CA LEU A 45 -8.93 -14.12 6.10
C LEU A 45 -10.25 -13.78 5.41
N GLY A 46 -11.15 -13.04 6.08
CA GLY A 46 -12.43 -12.66 5.47
C GLY A 46 -13.32 -13.84 5.05
N ASP A 47 -13.22 -14.98 5.74
CA ASP A 47 -13.90 -16.25 5.45
C ASP A 47 -13.55 -16.88 4.09
N HIS A 48 -12.48 -16.42 3.43
CA HIS A 48 -12.20 -16.74 2.03
C HIS A 48 -13.33 -16.34 1.08
N LYS A 49 -14.25 -15.44 1.46
CA LYS A 49 -15.48 -15.13 0.68
C LYS A 49 -15.46 -13.79 -0.04
N MET A 50 -14.30 -13.11 -0.09
CA MET A 50 -14.14 -11.82 -0.77
C MET A 50 -14.46 -11.90 -2.27
N SER A 51 -14.96 -10.78 -2.81
CA SER A 51 -15.01 -10.57 -4.25
C SER A 51 -13.59 -10.46 -4.81
N VAL A 52 -13.39 -10.86 -6.06
CA VAL A 52 -12.09 -10.80 -6.75
C VAL A 52 -11.62 -9.37 -6.93
N PHE A 53 -12.54 -8.43 -7.16
CA PHE A 53 -12.20 -7.06 -7.55
C PHE A 53 -11.34 -6.30 -6.51
N PRO A 54 -11.71 -6.25 -5.20
CA PRO A 54 -10.85 -5.62 -4.20
C PRO A 54 -9.47 -6.25 -4.05
N VAL A 55 -9.43 -7.57 -4.19
CA VAL A 55 -8.21 -8.36 -4.03
C VAL A 55 -7.29 -8.15 -5.25
N ALA A 56 -7.83 -8.18 -6.47
CA ALA A 56 -7.09 -7.95 -7.71
C ALA A 56 -6.51 -6.52 -7.80
N ILE A 57 -7.28 -5.49 -7.44
CA ILE A 57 -6.75 -4.11 -7.38
C ILE A 57 -5.62 -4.00 -6.36
N SER A 58 -5.76 -4.66 -5.20
CA SER A 58 -4.72 -4.68 -4.16
C SER A 58 -3.48 -5.48 -4.54
N LEU A 59 -3.59 -6.39 -5.53
CA LEU A 59 -2.57 -7.36 -5.98
C LEU A 59 -2.11 -7.15 -7.43
N MET A 60 -2.47 -6.04 -8.07
CA MET A 60 -2.16 -5.75 -9.49
C MET A 60 -0.66 -5.75 -9.84
N ALA A 61 0.20 -6.05 -8.87
CA ALA A 61 1.54 -6.52 -9.09
C ALA A 61 1.71 -7.93 -8.49
N THR A 62 1.80 -8.91 -9.40
CA THR A 62 2.41 -10.24 -9.25
C THR A 62 1.85 -11.22 -8.20
N ALA A 63 1.24 -12.31 -8.67
CA ALA A 63 0.95 -13.48 -7.83
C ALA A 63 0.89 -14.83 -8.59
N PHE A 64 1.54 -15.00 -9.74
CA PHE A 64 1.32 -16.25 -10.51
C PHE A 64 2.06 -17.49 -9.96
N VAL A 65 3.23 -17.32 -9.33
CA VAL A 65 4.11 -18.44 -8.95
C VAL A 65 3.90 -18.92 -7.51
N PHE A 66 3.78 -18.00 -6.54
CA PHE A 66 3.73 -18.35 -5.11
C PHE A 66 2.30 -18.59 -4.60
N LEU A 67 1.31 -18.03 -5.28
CA LEU A 67 -0.10 -18.10 -4.92
C LEU A 67 -0.67 -19.53 -4.86
N PRO A 68 -0.37 -20.44 -5.82
CA PRO A 68 -0.87 -21.82 -5.75
C PRO A 68 -0.41 -22.56 -4.49
N VAL A 69 0.82 -22.31 -4.06
CA VAL A 69 1.44 -22.97 -2.91
C VAL A 69 0.73 -22.58 -1.62
N PHE A 70 0.50 -21.28 -1.38
CA PHE A 70 -0.19 -20.83 -0.17
C PHE A 70 -1.67 -21.19 -0.15
N PHE A 71 -2.36 -21.14 -1.30
CA PHE A 71 -3.77 -21.53 -1.41
C PHE A 71 -4.01 -23.00 -1.06
N GLN A 72 -3.12 -23.90 -1.49
CA GLN A 72 -3.27 -25.33 -1.24
C GLN A 72 -3.04 -25.71 0.24
N MET A 73 -2.17 -24.99 0.94
CA MET A 73 -1.83 -25.30 2.33
C MET A 73 -2.88 -24.84 3.36
N LYS A 74 -3.86 -24.01 2.98
CA LYS A 74 -4.87 -23.42 3.90
C LYS A 74 -4.25 -22.75 5.15
N ALA A 75 -2.98 -22.37 5.07
CA ALA A 75 -2.22 -21.77 6.16
C ALA A 75 -2.66 -20.31 6.35
N THR A 76 -2.72 -19.84 7.60
CA THR A 76 -3.08 -18.44 7.90
C THR A 76 -1.89 -17.50 7.81
N SER A 77 -0.68 -18.04 7.85
CA SER A 77 0.58 -17.30 7.74
C SER A 77 1.51 -17.94 6.71
N ALA A 78 2.21 -17.09 5.95
CA ALA A 78 3.29 -17.50 5.05
C ALA A 78 4.38 -18.29 5.80
N TYR A 79 4.67 -17.94 7.06
CA TYR A 79 5.71 -18.58 7.88
C TYR A 79 5.33 -19.98 8.36
N GLN A 80 4.04 -20.34 8.32
CA GLN A 80 3.61 -21.70 8.65
C GLN A 80 4.18 -22.73 7.64
N TYR A 81 4.45 -22.30 6.41
CA TYR A 81 5.19 -23.13 5.45
C TYR A 81 6.57 -23.54 5.98
N LEU A 82 7.30 -22.61 6.63
CA LEU A 82 8.63 -22.88 7.17
C LEU A 82 8.59 -23.88 8.31
N GLU A 83 7.51 -23.90 9.10
CA GLU A 83 7.30 -24.92 10.14
C GLU A 83 7.08 -26.30 9.53
N LEU A 84 6.22 -26.40 8.51
CA LEU A 84 5.95 -27.67 7.82
C LEU A 84 7.19 -28.22 7.10
N ARG A 85 8.05 -27.33 6.58
CA ARG A 85 9.24 -27.72 5.81
C ARG A 85 10.47 -27.98 6.68
N PHE A 86 10.64 -27.20 7.74
CA PHE A 86 11.83 -27.21 8.59
C PHE A 86 11.47 -27.51 10.05
N SER A 87 11.10 -26.48 10.82
CA SER A 87 10.76 -26.63 12.23
C SER A 87 10.04 -25.40 12.79
N SER A 88 9.40 -25.55 13.96
CA SER A 88 8.68 -24.48 14.64
C SER A 88 9.60 -23.31 15.07
N TYR A 89 10.89 -23.60 15.33
CA TYR A 89 11.89 -22.58 15.61
C TYR A 89 12.07 -21.61 14.44
N VAL A 90 12.19 -22.13 13.22
CA VAL A 90 12.35 -21.32 12.00
C VAL A 90 11.13 -20.43 11.78
N ARG A 91 9.92 -20.95 11.98
CA ARG A 91 8.67 -20.16 11.91
C ARG A 91 8.68 -19.01 12.91
N THR A 92 9.01 -19.29 14.16
CA THR A 92 8.97 -18.29 15.23
C THR A 92 9.98 -17.18 14.98
N THR A 93 11.24 -17.53 14.67
CA THR A 93 12.28 -16.55 14.34
C THR A 93 11.92 -15.72 13.11
N ALA A 94 11.46 -16.34 12.02
CA ALA A 94 11.08 -15.61 10.81
C ALA A 94 9.90 -14.64 11.06
N SER A 95 8.89 -15.08 11.80
CA SER A 95 7.75 -14.23 12.15
C SER A 95 8.14 -13.06 13.07
N LEU A 96 9.09 -13.25 13.98
CA LEU A 96 9.59 -12.21 14.88
C LEU A 96 10.40 -11.16 14.11
N VAL A 97 11.31 -11.59 13.23
CA VAL A 97 12.09 -10.70 12.37
C VAL A 97 11.15 -9.86 11.49
N PHE A 98 10.14 -10.48 10.90
CA PHE A 98 9.15 -9.76 10.11
C PHE A 98 8.33 -8.77 10.93
N ALA A 99 7.89 -9.14 12.15
CA ALA A 99 7.14 -8.24 13.02
C ALA A 99 7.96 -6.98 13.36
N ILE A 100 9.23 -7.15 13.74
CA ILE A 100 10.14 -6.04 14.01
C ILE A 100 10.34 -5.17 12.76
N GLN A 101 10.62 -5.80 11.61
CA GLN A 101 10.77 -5.10 10.34
C GLN A 101 9.51 -4.28 9.99
N MET A 102 8.33 -4.85 10.16
CA MET A 102 7.06 -4.17 9.87
C MET A 102 6.78 -3.02 10.82
N ILE A 103 7.11 -3.12 12.11
CA ILE A 103 6.97 -1.99 13.04
C ILE A 103 7.81 -0.80 12.57
N LEU A 104 9.06 -1.04 12.20
CA LEU A 104 9.96 0.01 11.70
C LEU A 104 9.48 0.58 10.36
N TYR A 105 9.09 -0.30 9.43
CA TYR A 105 8.60 0.09 8.11
C TYR A 105 7.30 0.92 8.20
N MET A 106 6.34 0.50 9.02
CA MET A 106 5.07 1.21 9.20
C MET A 106 5.27 2.62 9.79
N GLY A 107 6.30 2.82 10.62
CA GLY A 107 6.69 4.16 11.08
C GLY A 107 7.11 5.09 9.94
N ILE A 108 7.91 4.56 8.99
CA ILE A 108 8.34 5.31 7.79
C ILE A 108 7.14 5.59 6.88
N VAL A 109 6.28 4.58 6.65
CA VAL A 109 5.08 4.72 5.81
C VAL A 109 4.13 5.78 6.35
N LEU A 110 3.93 5.85 7.66
CA LEU A 110 3.05 6.83 8.30
C LEU A 110 3.62 8.25 8.26
N TYR A 111 4.94 8.40 8.15
CA TYR A 111 5.60 9.69 8.08
C TYR A 111 5.25 10.47 6.80
N ALA A 112 5.18 9.83 5.64
CA ALA A 112 4.90 10.50 4.37
C ALA A 112 3.54 11.25 4.34
N PRO A 113 2.38 10.62 4.66
CA PRO A 113 1.10 11.33 4.71
C PRO A 113 1.04 12.34 5.85
N ALA A 114 1.71 12.08 7.00
CA ALA A 114 1.77 13.04 8.09
C ALA A 114 2.60 14.29 7.74
N LEU A 115 3.70 14.11 6.99
CA LEU A 115 4.51 15.21 6.47
C LEU A 115 3.72 16.03 5.45
N ALA A 116 3.01 15.37 4.53
CA ALA A 116 2.13 16.04 3.59
C ALA A 116 1.06 16.85 4.33
N LEU A 117 0.37 16.24 5.32
CA LEU A 117 -0.63 16.91 6.14
C LEU A 117 -0.07 18.12 6.90
N SER A 118 1.10 17.98 7.52
CA SER A 118 1.77 19.08 8.23
C SER A 118 2.15 20.22 7.29
N ALA A 119 2.61 19.90 6.07
CA ALA A 119 3.00 20.90 5.07
C ALA A 119 1.80 21.72 4.55
N VAL A 120 0.62 21.10 4.42
CA VAL A 120 -0.56 21.78 3.88
C VAL A 120 -1.40 22.46 4.98
N THR A 121 -1.51 21.88 6.16
CA THR A 121 -2.34 22.44 7.25
C THR A 121 -1.59 23.41 8.16
N GLY A 122 -0.25 23.37 8.16
CA GLY A 122 0.57 24.12 9.10
C GLY A 122 0.54 23.59 10.54
N ILE A 123 -0.19 22.49 10.82
CA ILE A 123 -0.16 21.85 12.14
C ILE A 123 1.21 21.21 12.39
N SER A 124 1.60 21.08 13.65
CA SER A 124 2.89 20.48 13.99
C SER A 124 2.96 19.03 13.48
N LYS A 125 4.16 18.61 13.06
CA LYS A 125 4.41 17.24 12.57
C LYS A 125 3.96 16.17 13.58
N TRP A 126 4.14 16.42 14.87
CA TRP A 126 3.72 15.52 15.95
C TRP A 126 2.20 15.28 15.94
N TRP A 127 1.39 16.34 15.85
CA TRP A 127 -0.07 16.22 15.80
C TRP A 127 -0.58 15.63 14.48
N SER A 128 0.16 15.81 13.37
CA SER A 128 -0.13 15.15 12.10
C SER A 128 0.06 13.63 12.18
N ILE A 129 1.17 13.19 12.78
CA ILE A 129 1.49 11.77 12.98
C ILE A 129 0.43 11.11 13.87
N ILE A 130 0.11 11.74 15.00
CA ILE A 130 -0.86 11.19 15.98
C ILE A 130 -2.26 11.10 15.35
N SER A 131 -2.72 12.13 14.64
CA SER A 131 -4.07 12.14 14.06
C SER A 131 -4.24 11.08 12.96
N VAL A 132 -3.32 11.02 11.99
CA VAL A 132 -3.34 10.01 10.92
C VAL A 132 -3.23 8.61 11.50
N GLY A 133 -2.35 8.41 12.48
CA GLY A 133 -2.16 7.11 13.15
C GLY A 133 -3.38 6.65 13.93
N LEU A 134 -4.03 7.54 14.70
CA LEU A 134 -5.24 7.20 15.46
C LEU A 134 -6.40 6.84 14.53
N VAL A 135 -6.66 7.66 13.52
CA VAL A 135 -7.73 7.37 12.55
C VAL A 135 -7.47 6.05 11.85
N CYS A 136 -6.24 5.82 11.37
CA CYS A 136 -5.84 4.59 10.70
C CYS A 136 -6.02 3.36 11.58
N THR A 137 -5.47 3.42 12.80
CA THR A 137 -5.57 2.33 13.77
C THR A 137 -7.02 2.03 14.09
N PHE A 138 -7.84 3.05 14.32
CA PHE A 138 -9.24 2.90 14.66
C PHE A 138 -10.04 2.16 13.59
N TYR A 139 -9.99 2.61 12.32
CA TYR A 139 -10.79 1.95 11.28
C TYR A 139 -10.24 0.56 10.90
N CYS A 140 -8.92 0.36 10.99
CA CYS A 140 -8.30 -0.95 10.73
C CYS A 140 -8.68 -1.98 11.80
N THR A 141 -8.62 -1.60 13.08
CA THR A 141 -8.97 -2.50 14.19
C THR A 141 -10.47 -2.77 14.27
N ALA A 142 -11.32 -1.78 13.99
CA ALA A 142 -12.76 -1.98 14.01
C ALA A 142 -13.25 -2.91 12.88
N GLY A 143 -12.67 -2.79 11.67
CA GLY A 143 -13.21 -3.43 10.47
C GLY A 143 -12.54 -4.74 10.02
N GLY A 144 -11.32 -5.04 10.49
CA GLY A 144 -10.56 -6.23 10.09
C GLY A 144 -10.19 -6.26 8.60
N ILE A 145 -9.70 -7.40 8.09
CA ILE A 145 -9.17 -7.49 6.71
C ILE A 145 -10.20 -7.09 5.65
N LYS A 146 -11.50 -7.28 5.92
CA LYS A 146 -12.55 -6.95 4.96
C LYS A 146 -12.70 -5.46 4.74
N ALA A 147 -12.72 -4.69 5.83
CA ALA A 147 -12.75 -3.25 5.72
C ALA A 147 -11.47 -2.71 5.11
N VAL A 148 -10.31 -3.22 5.54
CA VAL A 148 -8.99 -2.79 5.04
C VAL A 148 -8.91 -2.93 3.51
N LEU A 149 -9.35 -4.05 2.95
CA LEU A 149 -9.35 -4.23 1.50
C LEU A 149 -10.27 -3.25 0.76
N TRP A 150 -11.45 -2.96 1.31
CA TRP A 150 -12.37 -1.98 0.71
C TRP A 150 -11.88 -0.54 0.84
N THR A 151 -11.27 -0.17 1.98
CA THR A 151 -10.63 1.13 2.15
C THR A 151 -9.45 1.29 1.20
N ASP A 152 -8.66 0.24 0.97
CA ASP A 152 -7.55 0.25 0.02
C ASP A 152 -8.02 0.47 -1.42
N VAL A 153 -9.15 -0.14 -1.84
CA VAL A 153 -9.73 0.09 -3.17
C VAL A 153 -10.15 1.54 -3.34
N PHE A 154 -10.89 2.07 -2.36
CA PHE A 154 -11.32 3.47 -2.37
C PHE A 154 -10.12 4.42 -2.43
N GLN A 155 -9.10 4.18 -1.62
CA GLN A 155 -7.87 4.97 -1.60
C GLN A 155 -7.09 4.85 -2.91
N SER A 156 -6.99 3.65 -3.49
CA SER A 156 -6.30 3.43 -4.77
C SER A 156 -6.94 4.26 -5.88
N PHE A 157 -8.27 4.27 -5.97
CA PHE A 157 -9.00 5.11 -6.92
C PHE A 157 -8.69 6.59 -6.72
N LEU A 158 -8.73 7.08 -5.48
CA LEU A 158 -8.40 8.48 -5.16
C LEU A 158 -6.96 8.82 -5.53
N MET A 159 -5.99 7.92 -5.29
CA MET A 159 -4.58 8.12 -5.64
C MET A 159 -4.39 8.26 -7.15
N PHE A 160 -4.96 7.34 -7.96
CA PHE A 160 -4.86 7.41 -9.42
C PHE A 160 -5.55 8.65 -9.98
N ALA A 161 -6.76 8.97 -9.50
CA ALA A 161 -7.48 10.17 -9.91
C ALA A 161 -6.66 11.44 -9.59
N SER A 162 -6.12 11.53 -8.37
CA SER A 162 -5.30 12.67 -7.94
C SER A 162 -4.04 12.82 -8.79
N MET A 163 -3.36 11.72 -9.08
CA MET A 163 -2.16 11.72 -9.92
C MET A 163 -2.46 12.22 -11.35
N ILE A 164 -3.54 11.72 -11.97
CA ILE A 164 -3.95 12.14 -13.31
C ILE A 164 -4.31 13.64 -13.31
N LEU A 165 -5.06 14.11 -12.32
CA LEU A 165 -5.43 15.52 -12.20
C LEU A 165 -4.21 16.42 -12.05
N ILE A 166 -3.22 16.02 -11.24
CA ILE A 166 -1.97 16.76 -11.07
C ILE A 166 -1.19 16.82 -12.38
N ILE A 167 -1.10 15.72 -13.12
CA ILE A 167 -0.43 15.68 -14.43
C ILE A 167 -1.13 16.62 -15.42
N ILE A 168 -2.46 16.56 -15.52
CA ILE A 168 -3.23 17.41 -16.44
C ILE A 168 -3.06 18.88 -16.06
N LYS A 169 -3.31 19.25 -14.81
CA LYS A 169 -3.23 20.64 -14.34
C LYS A 169 -1.80 21.18 -14.47
N GLY A 170 -0.80 20.39 -14.08
CA GLY A 170 0.61 20.76 -14.23
C GLY A 170 1.02 20.94 -15.69
N THR A 171 0.49 20.13 -16.60
CA THR A 171 0.77 20.26 -18.04
C THR A 171 0.12 21.52 -18.63
N ILE A 172 -1.12 21.83 -18.22
CA ILE A 172 -1.82 23.05 -18.65
C ILE A 172 -1.08 24.30 -18.16
N ASP A 173 -0.68 24.33 -16.88
CA ASP A 173 0.03 25.47 -16.28
C ASP A 173 1.39 25.74 -16.96
N VAL A 174 2.07 24.69 -17.43
CA VAL A 174 3.35 24.80 -18.14
C VAL A 174 3.17 25.24 -19.60
N GLY A 175 1.94 25.17 -20.14
CA GLY A 175 1.60 25.57 -21.51
C GLY A 175 1.50 24.43 -22.52
N GLY A 176 1.35 23.18 -22.06
CA GLY A 176 1.14 22.01 -22.91
C GLY A 176 2.21 20.92 -22.77
N ILE A 177 1.89 19.73 -23.30
CA ILE A 177 2.75 18.53 -23.16
C ILE A 177 4.08 18.68 -23.92
N ASP A 178 4.07 19.40 -25.04
CA ASP A 178 5.26 19.64 -25.86
C ASP A 178 6.32 20.44 -25.09
N ILE A 179 5.89 21.42 -24.29
CA ILE A 179 6.79 22.22 -23.45
C ILE A 179 7.35 21.38 -22.30
N VAL A 180 6.52 20.54 -21.69
CA VAL A 180 6.97 19.60 -20.64
C VAL A 180 8.04 18.66 -21.20
N TRP A 181 7.81 18.09 -22.38
CA TRP A 181 8.76 17.18 -23.02
C TRP A 181 10.06 17.88 -23.40
N LYS A 182 9.97 19.07 -24.00
CA LYS A 182 11.14 19.89 -24.35
C LYS A 182 11.99 20.23 -23.13
N ARG A 183 11.37 20.69 -22.04
CA ARG A 183 12.07 20.98 -20.77
C ARG A 183 12.69 19.72 -20.15
N ALA A 184 12.04 18.57 -20.26
CA ALA A 184 12.57 17.31 -19.75
C ALA A 184 13.81 16.85 -20.54
N MET A 185 13.82 17.03 -21.87
CA MET A 185 15.00 16.79 -22.72
C MET A 185 16.13 17.77 -22.40
N GLU A 186 15.86 19.08 -22.37
CA GLU A 186 16.85 20.11 -22.04
C GLU A 186 17.46 19.92 -20.64
N GLY A 187 16.65 19.44 -19.69
CA GLY A 187 17.10 19.15 -18.33
C GLY A 187 17.84 17.82 -18.15
N ASN A 188 18.13 17.07 -19.23
CA ASN A 188 18.70 15.72 -19.20
C ASN A 188 17.96 14.76 -18.26
N ARG A 189 16.64 14.93 -18.12
CA ARG A 189 15.80 14.11 -17.21
C ARG A 189 15.23 12.87 -17.90
N ILE A 190 15.35 12.78 -19.22
CA ILE A 190 14.88 11.64 -20.01
C ILE A 190 16.05 10.70 -20.24
N GLN A 191 16.23 9.74 -19.33
CA GLN A 191 17.19 8.65 -19.48
C GLN A 191 16.42 7.32 -19.46
N PHE A 192 16.17 6.76 -20.65
CA PHE A 192 15.39 5.53 -20.77
C PHE A 192 16.19 4.29 -20.36
N PHE A 193 17.45 4.20 -20.79
CA PHE A 193 18.29 3.03 -20.55
C PHE A 193 19.70 3.46 -20.18
N ASN A 194 20.12 3.13 -18.96
CA ASN A 194 21.52 3.24 -18.53
C ASN A 194 22.08 1.83 -18.34
N PHE A 195 23.03 1.43 -19.20
CA PHE A 195 23.67 0.11 -19.21
C PHE A 195 25.01 0.05 -18.46
N ASP A 196 25.38 1.10 -17.73
CA ASP A 196 26.60 1.12 -16.93
C ASP A 196 26.61 -0.04 -15.92
N ALA A 197 27.72 -0.75 -15.86
CA ALA A 197 27.93 -1.86 -14.94
C ALA A 197 28.48 -1.43 -13.57
N ASP A 198 28.64 -0.12 -13.35
CA ASP A 198 29.14 0.44 -12.10
C ASP A 198 28.09 0.27 -10.98
N PRO A 199 28.40 -0.49 -9.91
CA PRO A 199 27.47 -0.75 -8.82
C PRO A 199 27.17 0.48 -7.94
N THR A 200 27.94 1.57 -8.08
CA THR A 200 27.70 2.83 -7.35
C THR A 200 26.59 3.67 -7.98
N VAL A 201 26.24 3.41 -9.25
CA VAL A 201 25.17 4.11 -9.95
C VAL A 201 23.81 3.60 -9.47
N ARG A 202 23.00 4.51 -8.93
CA ARG A 202 21.75 4.19 -8.22
C ARG A 202 20.74 3.39 -9.06
N HIS A 203 20.59 3.73 -10.33
CA HIS A 203 19.61 3.12 -11.24
C HIS A 203 20.25 2.84 -12.59
N THR A 204 20.59 1.58 -12.83
CA THR A 204 21.02 1.05 -14.12
C THR A 204 20.09 -0.10 -14.50
N VAL A 205 20.09 -0.50 -15.76
CA VAL A 205 19.32 -1.66 -16.22
C VAL A 205 19.71 -2.90 -15.42
N TRP A 206 21.00 -3.06 -15.08
CA TRP A 206 21.50 -4.17 -14.29
C TRP A 206 21.01 -4.13 -12.83
N SER A 207 21.12 -2.98 -12.16
CA SER A 207 20.69 -2.86 -10.76
C SER A 207 19.17 -2.97 -10.62
N LEU A 208 18.41 -2.46 -11.60
CA LEU A 208 16.96 -2.59 -11.66
C LEU A 208 16.51 -4.01 -12.02
N ALA A 209 17.16 -4.67 -12.97
CA ALA A 209 16.78 -6.03 -13.35
C ALA A 209 17.08 -7.02 -12.22
N ILE A 210 18.33 -7.06 -11.74
CA ILE A 210 18.74 -8.02 -10.70
C ILE A 210 18.09 -7.64 -9.36
N GLY A 211 18.28 -6.40 -8.91
CA GLY A 211 17.73 -5.93 -7.65
C GLY A 211 16.20 -5.93 -7.63
N GLY A 212 15.56 -5.55 -8.74
CA GLY A 212 14.11 -5.59 -8.90
C GLY A 212 13.56 -7.01 -8.79
N ILE A 213 14.20 -8.02 -9.39
CA ILE A 213 13.78 -9.41 -9.23
C ILE A 213 13.77 -9.82 -7.75
N PHE A 214 14.86 -9.58 -7.01
CA PHE A 214 14.91 -9.92 -5.58
C PHE A 214 13.87 -9.15 -4.75
N ILE A 215 13.71 -7.86 -5.02
CA ILE A 215 12.72 -7.01 -4.34
C ILE A 215 11.30 -7.50 -4.61
N TYR A 216 10.93 -7.73 -5.87
CA TYR A 216 9.57 -8.15 -6.24
C TYR A 216 9.27 -9.58 -5.81
N VAL A 217 10.23 -10.50 -5.92
CA VAL A 217 10.07 -11.86 -5.38
C VAL A 217 9.88 -11.81 -3.86
N SER A 218 10.65 -10.98 -3.14
CA SER A 218 10.46 -10.82 -1.70
C SER A 218 9.11 -10.19 -1.35
N LEU A 219 8.69 -9.16 -2.09
CA LEU A 219 7.46 -8.42 -1.83
C LEU A 219 6.19 -9.22 -2.11
N TYR A 220 6.20 -10.09 -3.13
CA TYR A 220 5.01 -10.84 -3.53
C TYR A 220 5.05 -12.32 -3.16
N GLY A 221 6.25 -12.90 -3.08
CA GLY A 221 6.42 -14.32 -2.82
C GLY A 221 6.41 -14.71 -1.35
N VAL A 222 6.88 -13.82 -0.45
CA VAL A 222 7.05 -14.16 0.98
C VAL A 222 6.46 -13.12 1.94
N ASN A 223 6.00 -11.98 1.45
CA ASN A 223 5.43 -10.95 2.32
C ASN A 223 4.07 -11.39 2.87
N GLN A 224 3.99 -11.49 4.20
CA GLN A 224 2.79 -11.90 4.92
C GLN A 224 1.56 -11.06 4.55
N THR A 225 1.69 -9.75 4.32
CA THR A 225 0.56 -8.88 3.98
C THR A 225 -0.07 -9.27 2.64
N GLN A 226 0.77 -9.56 1.63
CA GLN A 226 0.26 -9.94 0.31
C GLN A 226 -0.32 -11.35 0.31
N VAL A 227 0.38 -12.30 0.96
CA VAL A 227 -0.12 -13.67 1.13
C VAL A 227 -1.48 -13.67 1.84
N GLN A 228 -1.65 -12.85 2.87
CA GLN A 228 -2.91 -12.75 3.59
C GLN A 228 -4.05 -12.21 2.72
N ARG A 229 -3.80 -11.19 1.89
CA ARG A 229 -4.80 -10.63 0.94
C ARG A 229 -5.21 -11.67 -0.09
N CYS A 230 -4.24 -12.35 -0.68
CA CYS A 230 -4.47 -13.46 -1.61
C CYS A 230 -5.40 -14.51 -1.00
N LEU A 231 -5.14 -14.93 0.23
CA LEU A 231 -5.94 -15.96 0.89
C LEU A 231 -7.38 -15.53 1.21
N THR A 232 -7.78 -14.27 0.97
CA THR A 232 -9.17 -13.84 1.25
C THR A 232 -10.20 -14.24 0.19
N VAL A 233 -9.79 -14.66 -1.02
CA VAL A 233 -10.70 -15.13 -2.08
C VAL A 233 -10.99 -16.64 -2.01
N ARG A 234 -12.09 -17.06 -2.64
CA ARG A 234 -12.69 -18.40 -2.50
C ARG A 234 -11.89 -19.50 -3.19
N SER A 235 -11.29 -19.19 -4.34
CA SER A 235 -10.65 -20.19 -5.18
C SER A 235 -9.34 -19.67 -5.78
N LEU A 236 -8.46 -20.61 -6.13
CA LEU A 236 -7.21 -20.28 -6.80
C LEU A 236 -7.45 -19.70 -8.21
N ARG A 237 -8.56 -20.05 -8.86
CA ARG A 237 -8.94 -19.47 -10.16
C ARG A 237 -9.38 -18.02 -10.03
N ASP A 238 -10.01 -17.67 -8.91
CA ASP A 238 -10.40 -16.30 -8.58
C ASP A 238 -9.20 -15.43 -8.15
N ALA A 239 -8.09 -16.07 -7.76
CA ALA A 239 -6.89 -15.42 -7.27
C ALA A 239 -5.81 -15.22 -8.36
N LYS A 240 -5.81 -16.06 -9.40
CA LYS A 240 -4.93 -16.00 -10.57
C LYS A 240 -5.47 -15.02 -11.60
#